data_AF-A0A376KIQ4-F1
#
_entry.id   AF-A0A376KIQ4-F1
#
_cell.length_a   1.000
_cell.length_b   1.000
_cell.length_c   1.000
_cell.angle_alpha   90.00
_cell.angle_beta   90.00
_cell.angle_gamma   90.00
#
_symmetry.space_group_name_H-M   'P 1'
#
loop_
_entity.id
_entity.type
_entity.pdbx_description
1 polymer ?
#
loop_
_entity_poly.entity_id
_entity_poly.type
_entity_poly.pdbx_seq_one_letter_code
_entity_poly.pdbx_strand_id
1 'polypeptide(L)'
;MNCSLTASWMPLEFDPADNDDYAMQQLDKRDSTAMAGVAWYHHERWGTVKASAAADVLDNSNGWVGELSVFHKMQIGRLSLTPALGVLYYDENFSDYYYGISESESRRSGLASYSAQDAWVPYVSLTAKYPIGEHVVLMASAGYSELPEEITNSPMIDRNESFTFVTGVELAFLIHRWMSVRLAYALAPTRMPDKTC
;
A
#
# COMPACT_ATOMS: atom_id res chain seq x y z
N MET A 1 12.97 22.25 6.18
CA MET A 1 13.00 21.48 4.92
C MET A 1 11.77 20.59 4.93
N ASN A 2 10.96 20.59 3.87
CA ASN A 2 9.74 19.77 3.80
C ASN A 2 9.95 18.46 3.03
N CYS A 3 11.21 18.04 2.85
CA CYS A 3 11.55 16.76 2.23
C CYS A 3 12.05 15.79 3.30
N SER A 4 11.69 14.51 3.16
CA SER A 4 12.16 13.41 4.00
C SER A 4 12.56 12.21 3.15
N LEU A 5 13.54 11.44 3.64
CA LEU A 5 13.78 10.08 3.15
C LEU A 5 12.75 9.13 3.76
N THR A 6 12.28 8.18 2.96
CA THR A 6 11.29 7.20 3.37
C THR A 6 11.84 5.79 3.17
N ALA A 7 11.56 4.91 4.12
CA ALA A 7 11.72 3.47 3.97
C ALA A 7 10.44 2.81 4.49
N SER A 8 9.87 1.90 3.71
CA SER A 8 8.60 1.24 4.03
C SER A 8 8.59 -0.19 3.54
N TRP A 9 7.82 -1.04 4.22
CA TRP A 9 7.50 -2.37 3.72
C TRP A 9 6.27 -2.30 2.83
N MET A 10 6.35 -2.84 1.61
CA MET A 10 5.23 -3.05 0.71
C MET A 10 4.73 -4.49 0.92
N PRO A 11 3.62 -4.68 1.66
CA PRO A 11 3.17 -6.00 2.06
C PRO A 11 2.48 -6.78 0.94
N LEU A 12 2.30 -6.19 -0.25
CA LEU A 12 1.58 -6.82 -1.36
C LEU A 12 2.27 -8.11 -1.78
N GLU A 13 1.54 -9.22 -1.71
CA GLU A 13 2.04 -10.54 -2.05
C GLU A 13 0.94 -11.42 -2.67
N PHE A 14 1.37 -12.43 -3.41
CA PHE A 14 0.52 -13.47 -3.98
C PHE A 14 1.17 -14.82 -3.74
N ASP A 15 0.53 -15.69 -2.96
CA ASP A 15 0.97 -17.07 -2.75
C ASP A 15 0.05 -18.04 -3.51
N PRO A 16 0.56 -18.72 -4.56
CA PRO A 16 -0.23 -19.70 -5.31
C PRO A 16 -0.76 -20.84 -4.43
N ALA A 17 -0.04 -21.21 -3.37
CA ALA A 17 -0.41 -22.34 -2.52
C ALA A 17 -1.66 -22.08 -1.66
N ASP A 18 -2.00 -20.82 -1.44
CA ASP A 18 -3.15 -20.43 -0.62
C ASP A 18 -4.44 -20.25 -1.46
N ASN A 19 -4.41 -20.57 -2.76
CA ASN A 19 -5.53 -20.41 -3.68
C ASN A 19 -6.28 -21.73 -3.90
N ASP A 20 -7.61 -21.68 -4.00
CA ASP A 20 -8.46 -22.86 -4.28
C ASP A 20 -8.63 -23.13 -5.79
N ASP A 21 -8.37 -22.13 -6.64
CA ASP A 21 -8.39 -22.27 -8.09
C ASP A 21 -7.09 -22.91 -8.61
N TYR A 22 -7.22 -24.07 -9.30
CA TYR A 22 -6.07 -24.80 -9.84
C TYR A 22 -5.24 -23.96 -10.80
N ALA A 23 -5.86 -23.12 -11.64
CA ALA A 23 -5.14 -22.26 -12.58
C ALA A 23 -4.29 -21.21 -11.83
N MET A 24 -4.83 -20.63 -10.75
CA MET A 24 -4.10 -19.68 -9.90
C MET A 24 -2.92 -20.35 -9.17
N GLN A 25 -3.06 -21.61 -8.73
CA GLN A 25 -1.96 -22.39 -8.15
C GLN A 25 -0.80 -22.65 -9.13
N GLN A 26 -1.04 -22.51 -10.45
CA GLN A 26 -0.01 -22.64 -11.48
C GLN A 26 0.65 -21.31 -11.85
N LEU A 27 0.35 -20.22 -11.16
CA LEU A 27 1.08 -18.96 -11.32
C LEU A 27 2.32 -18.96 -10.42
N ASP A 28 3.28 -18.09 -10.72
CA ASP A 28 4.47 -17.94 -9.90
C ASP A 28 4.16 -17.03 -8.70
N LYS A 29 4.85 -17.28 -7.59
CA LYS A 29 4.70 -16.49 -6.36
C LYS A 29 5.15 -15.05 -6.58
N ARG A 30 4.43 -14.09 -5.96
CA ARG A 30 4.83 -12.69 -5.87
C ARG A 30 5.16 -12.34 -4.43
N ASP A 31 6.38 -11.91 -4.20
CA ASP A 31 6.90 -11.61 -2.87
C ASP A 31 6.66 -10.14 -2.51
N SER A 32 6.39 -9.91 -1.23
CA SER A 32 6.41 -8.56 -0.65
C SER A 32 7.82 -7.99 -0.71
N THR A 33 7.93 -6.65 -0.74
CA THR A 33 9.23 -5.98 -0.89
C THR A 33 9.43 -4.82 0.10
N ALA A 34 10.66 -4.38 0.25
CA ALA A 34 10.99 -3.11 0.89
C ALA A 34 11.12 -2.01 -0.17
N MET A 35 10.63 -0.83 0.15
CA MET A 35 10.67 0.36 -0.69
C MET A 35 11.48 1.45 -0.02
N ALA A 36 12.34 2.14 -0.76
CA ALA A 36 13.07 3.32 -0.29
C ALA A 36 12.83 4.50 -1.23
N GLY A 37 12.74 5.71 -0.67
CA GLY A 37 12.28 6.85 -1.46
C GLY A 37 12.42 8.21 -0.81
N VAL A 38 11.75 9.17 -1.43
CA VAL A 38 11.65 10.56 -0.99
C VAL A 38 10.20 10.97 -0.88
N ALA A 39 9.90 11.83 0.08
CA ALA A 39 8.60 12.48 0.21
C ALA A 39 8.80 13.98 0.41
N TRP A 40 7.93 14.75 -0.22
CA TRP A 40 7.81 16.19 -0.06
C TRP A 40 6.42 16.53 0.50
N TYR A 41 6.38 17.51 1.40
CA TYR A 41 5.17 17.97 2.06
C TYR A 41 4.94 19.46 1.86
N HIS A 42 3.70 19.87 1.66
CA HIS A 42 3.30 21.26 1.66
C HIS A 42 2.13 21.47 2.60
N HIS A 43 2.36 22.26 3.65
CA HIS A 43 1.38 22.48 4.70
C HIS A 43 0.59 23.76 4.45
N GLU A 44 -0.73 23.63 4.45
CA GLU A 44 -1.68 24.73 4.33
C GLU A 44 -2.71 24.67 5.46
N ARG A 45 -3.48 25.76 5.64
CA ARG A 45 -4.55 25.81 6.66
C ARG A 45 -5.63 24.76 6.43
N TRP A 46 -5.92 24.46 5.18
CA TRP A 46 -6.97 23.51 4.77
C TRP A 46 -6.47 22.06 4.71
N GLY A 47 -5.17 21.79 4.78
CA GLY A 47 -4.64 20.44 4.64
C GLY A 47 -3.15 20.41 4.35
N THR A 48 -2.62 19.20 4.16
CA THR A 48 -1.24 18.97 3.73
C THR A 48 -1.27 18.20 2.43
N VAL A 49 -0.51 18.68 1.45
CA VAL A 49 -0.22 17.96 0.22
C VAL A 49 1.06 17.16 0.44
N LYS A 50 1.07 15.90 0.01
CA LYS A 50 2.25 15.03 -0.04
C LYS A 50 2.47 14.58 -1.47
N ALA A 51 3.71 14.65 -1.92
CA ALA A 51 4.18 13.97 -3.10
C ALA A 51 5.32 13.03 -2.71
N SER A 52 5.30 11.78 -3.13
CA SER A 52 6.40 10.85 -2.86
C SER A 52 6.67 9.92 -4.03
N ALA A 53 7.89 9.41 -4.07
CA ALA A 53 8.31 8.35 -4.97
C ALA A 53 9.23 7.40 -4.19
N ALA A 54 9.01 6.10 -4.32
CA ALA A 54 9.83 5.06 -3.71
C ALA A 54 10.05 3.92 -4.69
N ALA A 55 11.26 3.37 -4.71
CA ALA A 55 11.63 2.25 -5.56
C ALA A 55 11.86 0.98 -4.73
N ASP A 56 11.67 -0.16 -5.38
CA ASP A 56 12.01 -1.47 -4.84
C ASP A 56 13.52 -1.55 -4.54
N VAL A 57 13.86 -2.00 -3.33
CA VAL A 57 15.27 -2.19 -2.91
C VAL A 57 15.66 -3.66 -2.73
N LEU A 58 14.72 -4.59 -2.89
CA LEU A 58 14.99 -6.03 -2.86
C LEU A 58 15.06 -6.65 -4.25
N ASP A 59 14.91 -5.83 -5.30
CA ASP A 59 14.96 -6.21 -6.72
C ASP A 59 13.93 -7.29 -7.12
N ASN A 60 12.80 -7.37 -6.39
CA ASN A 60 11.71 -8.31 -6.71
C ASN A 60 11.00 -7.91 -8.00
N SER A 61 10.55 -6.65 -8.07
CA SER A 61 9.85 -6.05 -9.20
C SER A 61 10.76 -5.18 -10.07
N ASN A 62 11.83 -4.59 -9.49
CA ASN A 62 12.60 -3.50 -10.10
C ASN A 62 11.75 -2.27 -10.49
N GLY A 63 10.58 -2.12 -9.86
CA GLY A 63 9.64 -1.04 -10.07
C GLY A 63 9.72 0.08 -9.04
N TRP A 64 8.89 1.10 -9.23
CA TRP A 64 8.70 2.22 -8.33
C TRP A 64 7.23 2.62 -8.21
N VAL A 65 6.92 3.20 -7.05
CA VAL A 65 5.59 3.69 -6.71
C VAL A 65 5.65 5.18 -6.42
N GLY A 66 4.81 5.94 -7.11
CA GLY A 66 4.53 7.34 -6.85
C GLY A 66 3.27 7.51 -6.00
N GLU A 67 3.19 8.60 -5.24
CA GLU A 67 1.96 9.02 -4.56
C GLU A 67 1.82 10.54 -4.65
N LEU A 68 0.62 10.99 -4.98
CA LEU A 68 0.19 12.36 -4.75
C LEU A 68 -1.07 12.33 -3.89
N SER A 69 -1.02 12.95 -2.71
CA SER A 69 -2.13 12.92 -1.76
C SER A 69 -2.34 14.24 -1.04
N VAL A 70 -3.58 14.44 -0.61
CA VAL A 70 -4.00 15.53 0.26
C VAL A 70 -4.64 14.92 1.50
N PHE A 71 -4.25 15.40 2.68
CA PHE A 71 -4.84 14.96 3.94
C PHE A 71 -5.02 16.12 4.90
N HIS A 72 -6.02 16.01 5.77
CA HIS A 72 -6.32 17.03 6.75
C HIS A 72 -6.40 16.42 8.15
N LYS A 73 -5.54 16.86 9.06
CA LYS A 73 -5.54 16.36 10.44
C LYS A 73 -6.50 17.18 11.30
N MET A 74 -7.59 16.55 11.73
CA MET A 74 -8.59 17.12 12.63
C MET A 74 -8.36 16.60 14.05
N GLN A 75 -8.29 17.51 15.02
CA GLN A 75 -8.16 17.15 16.43
C GLN A 75 -9.51 17.32 17.15
N ILE A 76 -10.05 16.24 17.70
CA ILE A 76 -11.30 16.19 18.45
C ILE A 76 -10.99 15.70 19.87
N GLY A 77 -10.69 16.64 20.76
CA GLY A 77 -10.18 16.32 22.10
C GLY A 77 -8.86 15.55 21.99
N ARG A 78 -8.84 14.29 22.46
CA ARG A 78 -7.68 13.39 22.35
C ARG A 78 -7.62 12.64 21.02
N LEU A 79 -8.74 12.49 20.33
CA LEU A 79 -8.82 11.78 19.06
C LEU A 79 -8.27 12.65 17.93
N SER A 80 -7.37 12.09 17.13
CA SER A 80 -6.95 12.68 15.86
C SER A 80 -7.60 11.90 14.72
N LEU A 81 -8.35 12.57 13.86
CA LEU A 81 -8.87 12.01 12.61
C LEU A 81 -8.11 12.61 11.43
N THR A 82 -7.76 11.80 10.46
CA THR A 82 -7.00 12.22 9.28
C THR A 82 -7.62 11.59 8.04
N PRO A 83 -8.66 12.21 7.47
CA PRO A 83 -9.09 11.93 6.11
C PRO A 83 -7.96 12.25 5.12
N ALA A 84 -7.83 11.40 4.12
CA ALA A 84 -6.93 11.58 3.00
C ALA A 84 -7.61 11.15 1.69
N LEU A 85 -7.25 11.86 0.63
CA LEU A 85 -7.55 11.54 -0.77
C LEU A 85 -6.22 11.54 -1.51
N GLY A 86 -5.99 10.58 -2.38
CA GLY A 86 -4.77 10.56 -3.17
C GLY A 86 -4.87 9.67 -4.38
N VAL A 87 -3.77 9.61 -5.12
CA VAL A 87 -3.55 8.69 -6.22
C VAL A 87 -2.17 8.08 -6.08
N LEU A 88 -2.12 6.76 -6.22
CA LEU A 88 -0.88 6.01 -6.34
C LEU A 88 -0.58 5.82 -7.83
N TYR A 89 0.67 5.95 -8.20
CA TYR A 89 1.17 5.60 -9.53
C TYR A 89 2.05 4.36 -9.38
N TYR A 90 1.68 3.29 -10.07
CA TYR A 90 2.52 2.10 -10.20
C TYR A 90 3.14 2.12 -11.58
N ASP A 91 4.47 2.05 -11.64
CA ASP A 91 5.13 1.90 -12.92
C ASP A 91 4.87 0.51 -13.52
N GLU A 92 5.13 0.37 -14.82
CA GLU A 92 4.91 -0.88 -15.56
C GLU A 92 5.62 -2.07 -14.90
N ASN A 93 6.85 -1.93 -14.41
CA ASN A 93 7.55 -3.06 -13.77
C ASN A 93 6.87 -3.51 -12.47
N PHE A 94 6.41 -2.56 -11.65
CA PHE A 94 5.67 -2.87 -10.43
C PHE A 94 4.33 -3.53 -10.76
N SER A 95 3.57 -2.96 -11.69
CA SER A 95 2.27 -3.50 -12.10
C SER A 95 2.40 -4.88 -12.72
N ASP A 96 3.31 -5.08 -13.67
CA ASP A 96 3.51 -6.35 -14.39
C ASP A 96 3.99 -7.46 -13.46
N TYR A 97 4.88 -7.14 -12.50
CA TYR A 97 5.28 -8.11 -11.48
C TYR A 97 4.09 -8.60 -10.67
N TYR A 98 3.22 -7.71 -10.19
CA TYR A 98 2.15 -8.09 -9.28
C TYR A 98 0.86 -8.59 -9.98
N TYR A 99 0.60 -8.13 -11.20
CA TYR A 99 -0.66 -8.41 -11.91
C TYR A 99 -0.48 -9.06 -13.28
N GLY A 100 0.74 -9.23 -13.76
CA GLY A 100 1.07 -9.88 -15.02
C GLY A 100 1.02 -11.40 -14.96
N ILE A 101 0.70 -12.01 -16.11
CA ILE A 101 0.75 -13.44 -16.37
C ILE A 101 1.65 -13.65 -17.59
N SER A 102 2.83 -14.23 -17.36
CA SER A 102 3.79 -14.56 -18.41
C SER A 102 3.25 -15.63 -19.37
N GLU A 103 3.84 -15.73 -20.55
CA GLU A 103 3.56 -16.81 -21.51
C GLU A 103 3.80 -18.22 -20.91
N SER A 104 4.81 -18.37 -20.06
CA SER A 104 5.08 -19.62 -19.35
C SER A 104 3.97 -19.96 -18.37
N GLU A 105 3.53 -18.99 -17.57
CA GLU A 105 2.43 -19.13 -16.62
C GLU A 105 1.11 -19.42 -17.32
N SER A 106 0.84 -18.73 -18.43
CA SER A 106 -0.34 -18.94 -19.28
C SER A 106 -0.42 -20.39 -19.79
N ARG A 107 0.70 -20.94 -20.29
CA ARG A 107 0.75 -22.33 -20.79
C ARG A 107 0.48 -23.38 -19.72
N ARG A 108 0.87 -23.13 -18.47
CA ARG A 108 0.71 -24.09 -17.36
C ARG A 108 -0.61 -23.94 -16.61
N SER A 109 -1.12 -22.72 -16.48
CA SER A 109 -2.38 -22.41 -15.79
C SER A 109 -3.61 -22.53 -16.70
N GLY A 110 -3.45 -22.27 -18.01
CA GLY A 110 -4.56 -22.08 -18.94
C GLY A 110 -5.19 -20.68 -18.89
N LEU A 111 -4.70 -19.78 -18.03
CA LEU A 111 -5.09 -18.37 -18.01
C LEU A 111 -4.48 -17.66 -19.23
N ALA A 112 -5.14 -16.60 -19.70
CA ALA A 112 -4.59 -15.79 -20.79
C ALA A 112 -3.33 -15.06 -20.31
N SER A 113 -2.30 -14.98 -21.17
CA SER A 113 -1.16 -14.09 -20.91
C SER A 113 -1.65 -12.66 -20.78
N TYR A 114 -1.09 -11.92 -19.82
CA TYR A 114 -1.48 -10.55 -19.55
C TYR A 114 -0.24 -9.76 -19.14
N SER A 115 -0.05 -8.58 -19.72
CA SER A 115 1.01 -7.67 -19.31
C SER A 115 0.39 -6.41 -18.76
N ALA A 116 0.60 -6.18 -17.47
CA ALA A 116 0.01 -5.04 -16.79
C ALA A 116 0.83 -3.78 -17.08
N GLN A 117 0.17 -2.72 -17.52
CA GLN A 117 0.80 -1.44 -17.84
C GLN A 117 0.92 -0.58 -16.58
N ASP A 118 1.45 0.64 -16.72
CA ASP A 118 1.45 1.59 -15.61
C ASP A 118 0.02 1.92 -15.15
N ALA A 119 -0.17 1.99 -13.83
CA ALA A 119 -1.50 2.07 -13.23
C ALA A 119 -1.64 3.29 -12.31
N TRP A 120 -2.78 3.98 -12.44
CA TRP A 120 -3.16 5.08 -11.57
C TRP A 120 -4.28 4.63 -10.65
N VAL A 121 -3.98 4.48 -9.36
CA VAL A 121 -4.89 3.93 -8.36
C VAL A 121 -5.36 5.04 -7.42
N PRO A 122 -6.51 5.68 -7.69
CA PRO A 122 -7.07 6.67 -6.79
C PRO A 122 -7.57 5.99 -5.51
N TYR A 123 -7.42 6.67 -4.38
CA TYR A 123 -7.85 6.16 -3.09
C TYR A 123 -8.38 7.26 -2.16
N VAL A 124 -9.26 6.85 -1.26
CA VAL A 124 -9.67 7.63 -0.09
C VAL A 124 -9.37 6.81 1.15
N SER A 125 -8.97 7.49 2.23
CA SER A 125 -8.78 6.82 3.51
C SER A 125 -9.12 7.72 4.69
N LEU A 126 -9.39 7.10 5.82
CA LEU A 126 -9.59 7.76 7.09
C LEU A 126 -8.75 7.06 8.14
N THR A 127 -7.79 7.79 8.71
CA THR A 127 -6.98 7.30 9.83
C THR A 127 -7.40 7.96 11.13
N ALA A 128 -7.68 7.16 12.15
CA ALA A 128 -7.96 7.57 13.51
C ALA A 128 -6.77 7.20 14.42
N LYS A 129 -6.34 8.15 15.24
CA LYS A 129 -5.32 7.92 16.28
C LYS A 129 -5.84 8.41 17.64
N TYR A 130 -5.73 7.57 18.66
CA TYR A 130 -6.16 7.88 20.01
C TYR A 130 -5.04 7.56 21.03
N PRO A 131 -4.43 8.58 21.65
CA PRO A 131 -3.42 8.36 22.69
C PRO A 131 -4.08 7.80 23.95
N ILE A 132 -3.60 6.66 24.46
CA ILE A 132 -3.96 6.07 25.75
C ILE A 132 -2.79 6.29 26.72
N GLY A 133 -2.82 7.41 27.44
CA GLY A 133 -1.75 7.81 28.33
C GLY A 133 -0.62 8.53 27.58
N GLU A 134 0.59 8.44 28.12
CA GLU A 134 1.75 9.20 27.62
C GLU A 134 2.55 8.45 26.53
N HIS A 135 2.48 7.12 26.51
CA HIS A 135 3.39 6.28 25.72
C HIS A 135 2.70 5.43 24.65
N VAL A 136 1.38 5.29 24.70
CA VAL A 136 0.63 4.38 23.82
C VAL A 136 -0.35 5.17 22.99
N VAL A 137 -0.37 4.94 21.68
CA VAL A 137 -1.35 5.50 20.76
C VAL A 137 -2.01 4.34 20.01
N LEU A 138 -3.32 4.19 20.16
CA LEU A 138 -4.08 3.30 19.30
C LEU A 138 -4.25 3.93 17.93
N MET A 139 -4.15 3.13 16.88
CA MET A 139 -4.46 3.54 15.51
C MET A 139 -5.46 2.59 14.86
N ALA A 140 -6.34 3.17 14.05
CA ALA A 140 -7.18 2.45 13.10
C ALA A 140 -7.19 3.25 11.79
N SER A 141 -7.13 2.56 10.65
CA SER A 141 -7.19 3.17 9.33
C SER A 141 -8.10 2.34 8.44
N ALA A 142 -8.98 3.00 7.72
CA ALA A 142 -9.79 2.38 6.68
C ALA A 142 -9.48 3.09 5.36
N GLY A 143 -9.30 2.32 4.30
CA GLY A 143 -9.01 2.81 2.95
C GLY A 143 -9.87 2.13 1.92
N TYR A 144 -10.22 2.87 0.88
CA TYR A 144 -10.86 2.40 -0.34
C TYR A 144 -10.02 2.86 -1.52
N SER A 145 -9.72 1.94 -2.44
CA SER A 145 -9.05 2.25 -3.69
C SER A 145 -9.85 1.68 -4.86
N GLU A 146 -9.98 2.47 -5.91
CA GLU A 146 -10.55 2.03 -7.17
C GLU A 146 -9.41 1.50 -8.03
N LEU A 147 -9.52 0.24 -8.47
CA LEU A 147 -8.50 -0.41 -9.27
C LEU A 147 -8.77 -0.15 -10.75
N PRO A 148 -7.81 0.43 -11.50
CA PRO A 148 -8.02 0.77 -12.89
C PRO A 148 -7.98 -0.48 -13.79
N GLU A 149 -8.29 -0.30 -15.07
CA GLU A 149 -8.40 -1.40 -16.05
C GLU A 149 -7.08 -2.16 -16.22
N GLU A 150 -5.94 -1.50 -16.04
CA GLU A 150 -4.61 -2.10 -16.12
C GLU A 150 -4.37 -3.16 -15.03
N ILE A 151 -5.08 -3.06 -13.91
CA ILE A 151 -5.07 -4.06 -12.83
C ILE A 151 -6.24 -5.03 -13.00
N THR A 152 -7.44 -4.52 -13.25
CA THR A 152 -8.68 -5.31 -13.20
C THR A 152 -8.89 -6.22 -14.41
N ASN A 153 -8.26 -5.94 -15.55
CA ASN A 153 -8.26 -6.83 -16.71
C ASN A 153 -7.30 -8.02 -16.55
N SER A 154 -6.45 -8.03 -15.52
CA SER A 154 -5.63 -9.19 -15.21
C SER A 154 -6.52 -10.40 -14.91
N PRO A 155 -6.25 -11.57 -15.52
CA PRO A 155 -6.94 -12.81 -15.16
C PRO A 155 -6.69 -13.28 -13.73
N MET A 156 -5.87 -12.58 -12.94
CA MET A 156 -5.66 -12.79 -11.51
C MET A 156 -6.68 -12.05 -10.64
N ILE A 157 -7.36 -11.04 -11.16
CA ILE A 157 -8.18 -10.10 -10.39
C ILE A 157 -9.67 -10.36 -10.64
N ASP A 158 -10.45 -10.40 -9.56
CA ASP A 158 -11.91 -10.61 -9.61
C ASP A 158 -12.71 -9.40 -9.08
N ARG A 159 -12.04 -8.35 -8.63
CA ARG A 159 -12.69 -7.16 -8.07
C ARG A 159 -12.07 -5.89 -8.62
N ASN A 160 -12.91 -4.89 -8.87
CA ASN A 160 -12.51 -3.56 -9.30
C ASN A 160 -12.27 -2.58 -8.15
N GLU A 161 -12.40 -3.05 -6.91
CA GLU A 161 -12.27 -2.24 -5.71
C GLU A 161 -11.46 -2.98 -4.64
N SER A 162 -10.64 -2.21 -3.92
CA SER A 162 -9.84 -2.71 -2.80
C SER A 162 -10.19 -1.95 -1.53
N PHE A 163 -10.62 -2.70 -0.51
CA PHE A 163 -10.86 -2.19 0.83
C PHE A 163 -9.74 -2.65 1.76
N THR A 164 -9.08 -1.69 2.40
CA THR A 164 -8.03 -1.98 3.39
C THR A 164 -8.51 -1.52 4.75
N PHE A 165 -8.34 -2.38 5.76
CA PHE A 165 -8.53 -2.01 7.15
C PHE A 165 -7.27 -2.35 7.93
N VAL A 166 -6.72 -1.35 8.61
CA VAL A 166 -5.50 -1.47 9.40
C VAL A 166 -5.79 -1.09 10.83
N THR A 167 -5.39 -1.91 11.79
CA THR A 167 -5.42 -1.53 13.21
C THR A 167 -4.07 -1.74 13.84
N GLY A 168 -3.74 -0.96 14.85
CA GLY A 168 -2.41 -1.02 15.41
C GLY A 168 -2.21 -0.21 16.67
N VAL A 169 -1.00 -0.32 17.19
CA VAL A 169 -0.52 0.43 18.34
C VAL A 169 0.80 1.08 17.97
N GLU A 170 0.94 2.36 18.31
CA GLU A 170 2.16 3.14 18.21
C GLU A 170 2.67 3.43 19.62
N LEU A 171 3.85 2.91 19.94
CA LEU A 171 4.54 3.16 21.21
C LEU A 171 5.50 4.33 21.02
N ALA A 172 5.31 5.40 21.79
CA ALA A 172 6.15 6.59 21.77
C ALA A 172 7.02 6.62 23.03
N PHE A 173 8.34 6.48 22.86
CA PHE A 173 9.30 6.59 23.95
C PHE A 173 10.16 7.83 23.77
N LEU A 174 10.31 8.58 24.85
CA LEU A 174 11.30 9.65 24.96
C LEU A 174 12.61 9.03 25.46
N ILE A 175 13.60 8.92 24.59
CA ILE A 175 14.93 8.43 24.99
C ILE A 175 15.75 9.60 25.57
N HIS A 176 15.60 10.79 25.00
CA HIS A 176 16.19 12.06 25.45
C HIS A 176 15.24 13.23 25.09
N ARG A 177 15.42 14.41 25.70
CA ARG A 177 14.57 15.61 25.50
C ARG A 177 14.44 16.06 24.03
N TRP A 178 15.32 15.57 23.15
CA TRP A 178 15.38 15.91 21.73
C TRP A 178 15.18 14.71 20.79
N MET A 179 14.91 13.50 21.33
CA MET A 179 14.84 12.28 20.53
C MET A 179 13.67 11.40 20.96
N SER A 180 12.73 11.19 20.05
CA SER A 180 11.58 10.29 20.21
C SER A 180 11.69 9.10 19.27
N VAL A 181 11.54 7.88 19.79
CA VAL A 181 11.40 6.68 18.98
C VAL A 181 9.93 6.26 18.95
N ARG A 182 9.43 5.91 17.76
CA ARG A 182 8.07 5.42 17.56
C ARG A 182 8.13 4.02 16.95
N LEU A 183 7.57 3.05 17.65
CA LEU A 183 7.37 1.71 17.10
C LEU A 183 5.89 1.53 16.78
N ALA A 184 5.57 1.28 15.52
CA ALA A 184 4.20 0.99 15.08
C ALA A 184 4.08 -0.49 14.73
N TYR A 185 3.08 -1.16 15.32
CA TYR A 185 2.65 -2.48 14.89
C TYR A 185 1.25 -2.35 14.30
N ALA A 186 1.08 -2.80 13.06
CA ALA A 186 -0.15 -2.65 12.30
C ALA A 186 -0.52 -3.99 11.66
N LEU A 187 -1.77 -4.40 11.83
CA LEU A 187 -2.36 -5.55 11.15
C LEU A 187 -3.12 -5.04 9.94
N ALA A 188 -2.67 -5.40 8.74
CA ALA A 188 -3.34 -5.11 7.47
C ALA A 188 -3.49 -6.43 6.70
N PRO A 189 -4.54 -6.60 5.88
CA PRO A 189 -4.51 -7.64 4.86
C PRO A 189 -3.31 -7.41 3.95
N THR A 190 -2.44 -8.42 3.81
CA THR A 190 -1.23 -8.37 2.96
C THR A 190 -1.50 -8.87 1.54
N ARG A 191 -2.62 -9.56 1.38
CA ARG A 191 -2.95 -10.32 0.18
C ARG A 191 -3.56 -9.44 -0.90
N MET A 192 -3.21 -9.74 -2.15
CA MET A 192 -3.90 -9.20 -3.31
C MET A 192 -5.39 -9.57 -3.31
N PRO A 193 -6.25 -8.74 -3.93
CA PRO A 193 -7.63 -9.13 -4.24
C PRO A 193 -7.62 -10.13 -5.42
N ASP A 194 -7.17 -11.35 -5.14
CA ASP A 194 -7.07 -12.46 -6.08
C ASP A 194 -8.39 -13.25 -6.20
N LYS A 195 -8.45 -14.13 -7.21
CA LYS A 195 -9.55 -15.05 -7.46
C LYS A 195 -9.60 -16.19 -6.42
N THR A 196 -9.72 -15.87 -5.14
CA THR A 196 -10.02 -16.89 -4.13
C THR A 196 -11.51 -17.22 -4.19
N CYS A 197 -11.87 -18.39 -4.74
CA CYS A 197 -13.14 -19.03 -4.39
C CYS A 197 -13.09 -19.53 -2.94
#